data_AF-A0AAX0B298-F1
#
_entry.id   AF-A0AAX0B298-F1
#
_cell.length_a   1.000
_cell.length_b   1.000
_cell.length_c   1.000
_cell.angle_alpha   90.00
_cell.angle_beta   90.00
_cell.angle_gamma   90.00
#
_symmetry.space_group_name_H-M   'P 1'
#
loop_
_entity.id
_entity.type
_entity.pdbx_description
1 polymer ?
#
loop_
_entity_poly.entity_id
_entity_poly.type
_entity_poly.pdbx_seq_one_letter_code
_entity_poly.pdbx_strand_id
1 'polypeptide(L)'
;MKAVRTIIGLEYICGLYNKKYTNVAEELGVSRQVVSVWIKGTKPIAKKHLPKLSKMFNLPEEYFQRQITELDKLDIQKIKLHNEKTEFEYEDTITDPDTGEEITITRTYIEEADMFNDAYIDYEKNIINLTNRIKELIHDRFNDEYDDTGGLPYNALSEASNILNLYEKLTKIIKHGGIFNNIINDVFDGMLNYQHDFMGRSKNQNRFTKKVTKLIEQEQDRQIEEAKLWVTDDDETDDLL
;
A
#
# COMPACT_ATOMS: atom_id res chain seq x y z
N MET A 1 -17.08 -10.90 18.54
CA MET A 1 -16.22 -9.83 17.95
C MET A 1 -16.17 -8.65 18.91
N LYS A 2 -14.98 -8.24 19.37
CA LYS A 2 -14.85 -6.95 20.06
C LYS A 2 -14.91 -5.87 18.97
N ALA A 3 -15.75 -4.85 19.15
CA ALA A 3 -15.78 -3.70 18.26
C ALA A 3 -14.37 -3.08 18.20
N VAL A 4 -13.82 -2.93 17.00
CA VAL A 4 -12.57 -2.18 16.79
C VAL A 4 -12.87 -0.74 17.22
N ARG A 5 -12.25 -0.29 18.31
CA ARG A 5 -12.41 1.08 18.77
C ARG A 5 -11.76 2.00 17.74
N THR A 6 -12.57 2.84 17.09
CA THR A 6 -12.03 3.87 16.21
C THR A 6 -11.32 4.95 17.02
N ILE A 7 -10.13 5.36 16.57
CA ILE A 7 -9.30 6.35 17.24
C ILE A 7 -9.46 7.70 16.55
N ILE A 8 -9.79 8.75 17.32
CA ILE A 8 -9.80 10.14 16.84
C ILE A 8 -8.37 10.64 16.74
N GLY A 9 -8.03 11.40 15.70
CA GLY A 9 -6.62 11.74 15.48
C GLY A 9 -5.97 12.59 16.56
N LEU A 10 -6.73 13.45 17.25
CA LEU A 10 -6.19 14.13 18.44
C LEU A 10 -5.70 13.16 19.52
N GLU A 11 -6.36 12.01 19.71
CA GLU A 11 -5.93 10.95 20.65
C GLU A 11 -4.60 10.36 20.22
N TYR A 12 -4.52 9.97 18.95
CA TYR A 12 -3.32 9.38 18.39
C TYR A 12 -2.12 10.34 18.43
N ILE A 13 -2.31 11.58 17.96
CA ILE A 13 -1.27 12.61 17.88
C ILE A 13 -0.73 12.93 19.28
N CYS A 14 -1.60 13.11 20.29
CA CYS A 14 -1.14 13.34 21.66
C CYS A 14 -0.30 12.17 22.19
N GLY A 15 -0.69 10.93 21.88
CA GLY A 15 0.09 9.74 22.24
C GLY A 15 1.46 9.71 21.55
N LEU A 16 1.49 9.99 20.24
CA LEU A 16 2.72 9.98 19.44
C LEU A 16 3.73 11.04 19.89
N TYR A 17 3.27 12.23 20.26
CA TYR A 17 4.12 13.34 20.74
C TYR A 17 4.33 13.31 22.26
N ASN A 18 3.86 12.26 22.95
CA ASN A 18 3.90 12.15 24.41
C ASN A 18 3.33 13.39 25.14
N LYS A 19 2.29 14.00 24.57
CA LYS A 19 1.68 15.25 25.06
C LYS A 19 0.42 14.95 25.86
N LYS A 20 0.41 15.35 27.13
CA LYS A 20 -0.75 15.15 28.01
C LYS A 20 -1.92 16.04 27.57
N TYR A 21 -3.14 15.52 27.65
CA TYR A 21 -4.36 16.28 27.34
C TYR A 21 -4.54 17.54 28.20
N THR A 22 -3.99 17.57 29.41
CA THR A 22 -3.95 18.75 30.27
C THR A 22 -3.18 19.89 29.62
N ASN A 23 -1.99 19.58 29.07
CA ASN A 23 -1.13 20.58 28.43
C ASN A 23 -1.78 21.12 27.16
N VAL A 24 -2.43 20.24 26.38
CA VAL A 24 -3.21 20.66 25.20
C VAL A 24 -4.36 21.59 25.60
N ALA A 25 -5.07 21.29 26.69
CA ALA A 25 -6.17 22.12 27.18
C ALA A 25 -5.67 23.52 27.60
N GLU A 26 -4.57 23.58 28.35
CA GLU A 26 -3.93 24.82 28.82
C GLU A 26 -3.49 25.71 27.64
N GLU A 27 -2.77 25.14 26.66
CA GLU A 27 -2.28 25.89 25.48
C GLU A 27 -3.41 26.38 24.57
N LEU A 28 -4.55 25.66 24.53
CA LEU A 28 -5.72 26.09 23.79
C LEU A 28 -6.63 27.07 24.56
N GLY A 29 -6.42 27.23 25.87
CA GLY A 29 -7.27 28.03 26.75
C GLY A 29 -8.67 27.43 26.95
N VAL A 30 -8.76 26.09 27.03
CA VAL A 30 -10.02 25.35 27.25
C VAL A 30 -9.92 24.45 28.47
N SER A 31 -11.06 23.94 28.96
CA SER A 31 -11.05 23.00 30.08
C SER A 31 -10.62 21.59 29.63
N ARG A 32 -10.06 20.80 30.55
CA ARG A 32 -9.70 19.40 30.31
C ARG A 32 -10.88 18.56 29.84
N GLN A 33 -12.09 18.87 30.32
CA GLN A 33 -13.32 18.19 29.94
C GLN A 33 -13.63 18.38 28.45
N VAL A 34 -13.36 19.58 27.90
CA VAL A 34 -13.55 19.87 26.47
C VAL A 34 -12.64 18.98 25.62
N VAL A 35 -11.35 18.88 25.97
CA VAL A 35 -10.42 17.99 25.27
C VAL A 35 -10.86 16.52 25.38
N SER A 36 -11.29 16.07 26.56
CA SER A 36 -11.79 14.70 26.74
C SER A 36 -13.00 14.37 25.85
N VAL A 37 -13.90 15.34 25.64
CA VAL A 37 -15.05 15.21 24.74
C VAL A 37 -14.59 15.06 23.28
N TRP A 38 -13.60 15.84 22.84
CA TRP A 38 -13.02 15.73 21.50
C TRP A 38 -12.37 14.36 21.26
N ILE A 39 -11.60 13.87 22.23
CA ILE A 39 -10.95 12.55 22.18
C ILE A 39 -11.97 11.42 22.06
N LYS A 40 -13.11 11.54 22.77
CA LYS A 40 -14.22 10.58 22.68
C LYS A 40 -15.02 10.69 21.37
N GLY A 41 -14.77 11.72 20.56
CA GLY A 41 -15.51 11.99 19.32
C GLY A 41 -16.95 12.42 19.54
N THR A 42 -17.36 12.76 20.78
CA THR A 42 -18.77 13.11 21.08
C THR A 42 -19.13 14.53 20.65
N LYS A 43 -18.15 15.43 20.53
CA LYS A 43 -18.30 16.72 19.86
C LYS A 43 -17.07 17.01 18.99
N PRO A 44 -17.24 17.67 17.83
CA PRO A 44 -16.11 18.08 17.00
C PRO A 44 -15.27 19.16 17.70
N ILE A 45 -14.03 19.30 17.23
CA ILE A 45 -13.14 20.37 17.66
C ILE A 45 -13.65 21.67 17.02
N ALA A 46 -13.83 22.73 17.81
CA ALA A 46 -14.28 23.99 17.25
C ALA A 46 -13.21 24.54 16.29
N LYS A 47 -13.60 24.99 15.10
CA LYS A 47 -12.68 25.42 14.02
C LYS A 47 -11.60 26.41 14.48
N LYS A 48 -11.91 27.30 15.43
CA LYS A 48 -10.96 28.25 16.02
C LYS A 48 -9.74 27.61 16.73
N HIS A 49 -9.84 26.34 17.13
CA HIS A 49 -8.76 25.60 17.81
C HIS A 49 -7.91 24.78 16.84
N LEU A 50 -8.40 24.46 15.63
CA LEU A 50 -7.66 23.66 14.65
C LEU A 50 -6.35 24.33 14.21
N PRO A 51 -6.30 25.64 13.88
CA PRO A 51 -5.04 26.29 13.53
C PRO A 51 -4.01 26.29 14.66
N LYS A 52 -4.47 26.35 15.92
CA LYS A 52 -3.58 26.29 17.09
C LYS A 52 -3.00 24.89 17.27
N LEU A 53 -3.82 23.86 17.11
CA LEU A 53 -3.38 22.47 17.13
C LEU A 53 -2.40 22.17 15.99
N SER A 54 -2.72 22.62 14.78
CA SER A 54 -1.85 22.46 13.62
C SER A 54 -0.46 23.06 13.87
N LYS A 55 -0.39 24.30 14.36
CA LYS A 55 0.89 24.93 14.74
C LYS A 55 1.61 24.21 15.87
N MET A 56 0.87 23.74 16.88
CA MET A 56 1.42 23.08 18.06
C MET A 56 2.14 21.76 17.73
N PHE A 57 1.62 21.00 16.77
CA PHE A 57 2.19 19.70 16.37
C PHE A 57 2.88 19.72 15.01
N ASN A 58 2.84 20.86 14.30
CA ASN A 58 3.25 21.01 12.91
C ASN A 58 2.64 19.94 11.98
N LEU A 59 1.30 19.79 12.08
CA LEU A 59 0.51 18.80 11.33
C LEU A 59 -0.69 19.46 10.63
N PRO A 60 -1.16 18.92 9.49
CA PRO A 60 -2.39 19.38 8.85
C PRO A 60 -3.63 19.29 9.74
N GLU A 61 -4.52 20.28 9.63
CA GLU A 61 -5.70 20.42 10.50
C GLU A 61 -6.66 19.23 10.41
N GLU A 62 -6.78 18.60 9.24
CA GLU A 62 -7.70 17.50 8.99
C GLU A 62 -7.45 16.29 9.90
N TYR A 63 -6.19 16.06 10.31
CA TYR A 63 -5.83 14.91 11.12
C TYR A 63 -6.39 15.00 12.54
N PHE A 64 -6.64 16.19 13.10
CA PHE A 64 -7.03 16.29 14.52
C PHE A 64 -8.46 15.82 14.80
N GLN A 65 -9.37 16.05 13.86
CA GLN A 65 -10.79 15.79 14.07
C GLN A 65 -11.28 14.47 13.47
N ARG A 66 -10.65 14.01 12.38
CA ARG A 66 -11.10 12.79 11.71
C ARG A 66 -10.68 11.52 12.45
N GLN A 67 -11.35 10.44 12.11
CA GLN A 67 -10.90 9.10 12.48
C GLN A 67 -9.64 8.77 11.68
N ILE A 68 -8.63 8.25 12.37
CA ILE A 68 -7.32 7.97 11.78
C ILE A 68 -7.26 6.49 11.39
N THR A 69 -7.00 6.24 10.11
CA THR A 69 -6.69 4.91 9.57
C THR A 69 -5.25 4.52 9.88
N GLU A 70 -4.87 3.26 9.66
CA GLU A 70 -3.46 2.86 9.82
C GLU A 70 -2.53 3.61 8.85
N LEU A 71 -2.98 3.92 7.62
CA LEU A 71 -2.21 4.75 6.68
C LEU A 71 -2.03 6.17 7.20
N ASP A 72 -3.08 6.77 7.77
CA ASP A 72 -2.99 8.11 8.35
C ASP A 72 -2.00 8.15 9.53
N LYS A 73 -1.92 7.08 10.34
CA LYS A 73 -0.92 6.98 11.42
C LYS A 73 0.50 7.06 10.87
N LEU A 74 0.76 6.31 9.80
CA LEU A 74 2.07 6.29 9.13
C LEU A 74 2.39 7.66 8.51
N ASP A 75 1.41 8.33 7.90
CA ASP A 75 1.60 9.69 7.38
C ASP A 75 1.94 10.70 8.48
N ILE A 76 1.21 10.67 9.60
CA ILE A 76 1.47 11.52 10.76
C ILE A 76 2.87 11.25 11.34
N GLN A 77 3.26 9.97 11.45
CA GLN A 77 4.61 9.59 11.90
C GLN A 77 5.68 10.13 10.95
N LYS A 78 5.46 10.04 9.63
CA LYS A 78 6.39 10.54 8.62
C LYS A 78 6.57 12.06 8.74
N ILE A 79 5.47 12.79 8.90
CA ILE A 79 5.52 14.25 9.10
C ILE A 79 6.26 14.59 10.40
N LYS A 80 5.98 13.88 11.50
CA LYS A 80 6.69 14.07 12.77
C LYS A 80 8.19 13.85 12.60
N LEU A 81 8.60 12.75 11.98
CA LEU A 81 10.01 12.48 11.70
C LEU A 81 10.63 13.60 10.88
N HIS A 82 10.00 14.01 9.79
CA HIS A 82 10.52 15.10 8.96
C HIS A 82 10.67 16.42 9.73
N ASN A 83 9.76 16.72 10.65
CA ASN A 83 9.83 17.90 11.50
C ASN A 83 10.92 17.83 12.59
N GLU A 84 11.32 16.62 12.97
CA GLU A 84 12.33 16.35 14.01
C GLU A 84 13.71 16.00 13.42
N LYS A 85 13.80 15.81 12.09
CA LYS A 85 15.06 15.48 11.39
C LYS A 85 16.12 16.50 11.75
N THR A 86 17.27 15.99 12.18
CA THR A 86 18.42 16.84 12.47
C THR A 86 19.34 16.86 11.27
N GLU A 87 19.46 18.03 10.65
CA GLU A 87 20.38 18.28 9.55
C GLU A 87 21.64 18.95 10.10
N PHE A 88 22.80 18.39 9.76
CA PHE A 88 24.10 18.94 10.14
C PHE A 88 24.80 19.47 8.90
N GLU A 89 25.21 20.74 8.94
CA GLU A 89 26.09 21.29 7.93
C GLU A 89 27.55 21.04 8.32
N TYR A 90 28.36 20.56 7.38
CA TYR A 90 29.79 20.42 7.54
C TYR A 90 30.52 20.94 6.29
N GLU A 91 31.70 21.50 6.50
CA GLU A 91 32.59 21.88 5.41
C GLU A 91 33.33 20.63 4.92
N ASP A 92 33.31 20.44 3.61
CA ASP A 92 34.06 19.40 2.92
C ASP A 92 34.96 20.05 1.86
N THR A 93 36.11 19.43 1.59
CA THR A 93 37.04 19.93 0.58
C THR A 93 37.03 18.95 -0.60
N ILE A 94 36.66 19.45 -1.77
CA ILE A 94 36.72 18.68 -3.01
C ILE A 94 37.75 19.30 -3.95
N THR A 95 38.39 18.47 -4.76
CA THR A 95 39.26 18.93 -5.85
C THR A 95 38.41 19.18 -7.08
N ASP A 96 38.49 20.39 -7.65
CA ASP A 96 37.88 20.71 -8.93
C ASP A 96 38.51 19.81 -10.04
N PRO A 97 37.70 19.00 -10.75
CA PRO A 97 38.22 18.06 -11.74
C PRO A 97 38.79 18.73 -12.99
N ASP A 98 38.42 19.98 -13.27
CA ASP A 98 38.86 20.73 -14.45
C ASP A 98 40.09 21.61 -14.15
N THR A 99 40.18 22.19 -12.93
CA THR A 99 41.28 23.10 -12.56
C THR A 99 42.30 22.49 -11.61
N GLY A 100 41.95 21.43 -10.88
CA GLY A 100 42.81 20.80 -9.87
C GLY A 100 42.94 21.57 -8.56
N GLU A 101 42.19 22.67 -8.39
CA GLU A 101 42.19 23.46 -7.15
C GLU A 101 41.31 22.83 -6.07
N GLU A 102 41.68 22.98 -4.80
CA GLU A 102 40.84 22.60 -3.67
C GLU A 102 39.78 23.67 -3.43
N ILE A 103 38.51 23.28 -3.47
CA ILE A 103 37.37 24.13 -3.14
C ILE A 103 36.66 23.59 -1.90
N THR A 104 36.39 24.47 -0.94
CA THR A 104 35.56 24.16 0.22
C THR A 104 34.10 24.30 -0.15
N ILE A 105 33.31 23.26 0.10
CA ILE A 105 31.87 23.23 -0.10
C ILE A 105 31.16 22.90 1.20
N THR A 106 29.99 23.47 1.41
CA THR A 106 29.11 23.09 2.51
C THR A 106 28.26 21.89 2.08
N ARG A 107 28.25 20.83 2.88
CA ARG A 107 27.38 19.67 2.69
C ARG A 107 26.44 19.49 3.86
N THR A 108 25.27 18.95 3.59
CA THR A 108 24.28 18.58 4.60
C THR A 108 24.37 17.07 4.86
N TYR A 109 24.49 16.69 6.12
CA TYR A 109 24.42 15.32 6.61
C TYR A 109 23.10 15.10 7.35
N ILE A 110 22.41 14.02 7.00
CA ILE A 110 21.22 13.53 7.70
C ILE A 110 21.62 12.22 8.37
N GLU A 111 21.21 12.02 9.62
CA GLU A 111 21.50 10.78 10.33
C GLU A 111 20.92 9.56 9.60
N GLU A 112 21.71 8.49 9.52
CA GLU A 112 21.30 7.23 8.86
C GLU A 112 20.01 6.65 9.46
N ALA A 113 19.83 6.79 10.78
CA ALA A 113 18.61 6.37 11.47
C ALA A 113 17.36 7.09 10.95
N ASP A 114 17.45 8.40 10.68
CA ASP A 114 16.35 9.19 10.13
C ASP A 114 16.01 8.78 8.69
N MET A 115 17.04 8.50 7.88
CA MET A 115 16.84 7.96 6.52
C MET A 115 16.18 6.57 6.55
N PHE A 116 16.65 5.69 7.43
CA PHE A 116 16.09 4.35 7.60
C PHE A 116 14.63 4.41 8.06
N ASN A 117 14.31 5.24 9.05
CA ASN A 117 12.95 5.38 9.57
C ASN A 117 11.98 5.87 8.50
N ASP A 118 12.39 6.83 7.66
CA ASP A 118 11.57 7.33 6.55
C ASP A 118 11.26 6.23 5.54
N ALA A 119 12.29 5.48 5.13
CA ALA A 119 12.16 4.34 4.20
C ALA A 119 11.32 3.20 4.81
N TYR A 120 11.46 2.94 6.10
CA TYR A 120 10.70 1.92 6.81
C TYR A 120 9.20 2.25 6.86
N ILE A 121 8.83 3.52 7.08
CA ILE A 121 7.43 3.95 7.01
C ILE A 121 6.86 3.71 5.62
N ASP A 122 7.58 4.05 4.56
CA ASP A 122 7.12 3.81 3.19
C ASP A 122 6.96 2.31 2.89
N TYR A 123 7.88 1.48 3.40
CA TYR A 123 7.77 0.03 3.34
C TYR A 123 6.49 -0.48 4.04
N GLU A 124 6.18 -0.03 5.26
CA GLU A 124 4.95 -0.40 5.97
C GLU A 124 3.69 0.06 5.22
N LYS A 125 3.70 1.27 4.64
CA LYS A 125 2.61 1.75 3.77
C LYS A 125 2.39 0.83 2.59
N ASN A 126 3.47 0.35 1.96
CA ASN A 126 3.38 -0.58 0.84
C ASN A 126 2.75 -1.92 1.23
N ILE A 127 3.04 -2.45 2.42
CA ILE A 127 2.40 -3.66 2.95
C ILE A 127 0.88 -3.46 3.07
N ILE A 128 0.46 -2.36 3.69
CA ILE A 128 -0.96 -2.06 3.92
C ILE A 128 -1.68 -1.89 2.57
N ASN A 129 -1.10 -1.12 1.66
CA ASN A 129 -1.66 -0.88 0.33
C ASN A 129 -1.79 -2.17 -0.48
N LEU A 130 -0.75 -3.02 -0.49
CA LEU A 130 -0.81 -4.31 -1.17
C LEU A 130 -1.91 -5.20 -0.56
N THR A 131 -2.00 -5.25 0.76
CA THR A 131 -3.03 -6.02 1.47
C THR A 131 -4.44 -5.54 1.12
N ASN A 132 -4.66 -4.22 1.04
CA ASN A 132 -5.95 -3.65 0.66
C ASN A 132 -6.30 -3.98 -0.79
N ARG A 133 -5.35 -3.86 -1.73
CA ARG A 133 -5.56 -4.25 -3.13
C ARG A 133 -5.92 -5.73 -3.27
N ILE A 134 -5.28 -6.62 -2.50
CA ILE A 134 -5.64 -8.04 -2.48
C ILE A 134 -7.08 -8.24 -1.99
N LYS A 135 -7.49 -7.52 -0.93
CA LYS A 135 -8.87 -7.59 -0.41
C LYS A 135 -9.89 -7.05 -1.42
N GLU A 136 -9.59 -5.94 -2.07
CA GLU A 136 -10.43 -5.34 -3.12
C GLU A 136 -10.64 -6.34 -4.26
N LEU A 137 -9.56 -6.93 -4.80
CA LEU A 137 -9.65 -7.96 -5.85
C LEU A 137 -10.52 -9.16 -5.48
N ILE A 138 -10.53 -9.55 -4.21
CA ILE A 138 -11.37 -10.63 -3.69
C ILE A 138 -12.82 -10.16 -3.54
N HIS A 139 -13.04 -8.95 -3.00
CA HIS A 139 -14.37 -8.38 -2.79
C HIS A 139 -15.11 -8.03 -4.07
N ASP A 140 -14.39 -7.61 -5.11
CA ASP A 140 -14.97 -7.27 -6.42
C ASP A 140 -15.77 -8.45 -7.01
N ARG A 141 -15.36 -9.70 -6.72
CA ARG A 141 -16.09 -10.91 -7.12
C ARG A 141 -17.52 -10.97 -6.58
N PHE A 142 -17.78 -10.34 -5.45
CA PHE A 142 -19.11 -10.30 -4.84
C PHE A 142 -19.94 -9.10 -5.29
N ASN A 143 -19.34 -8.13 -5.97
CA ASN A 143 -20.02 -6.93 -6.47
C ASN A 143 -20.55 -7.12 -7.89
N ASP A 144 -19.94 -7.99 -8.69
CA ASP A 144 -20.31 -8.24 -10.10
C ASP A 144 -21.58 -9.13 -10.27
N GLU A 145 -22.06 -9.79 -9.21
CA GLU A 145 -23.17 -10.78 -9.29
C GLU A 145 -24.59 -10.22 -9.13
N TYR A 146 -24.76 -8.91 -8.95
CA TYR A 146 -26.09 -8.29 -8.78
C TYR A 146 -26.62 -7.54 -10.02
N ASP A 147 -25.96 -7.65 -11.18
CA ASP A 147 -26.46 -7.08 -12.44
C ASP A 147 -27.17 -8.18 -13.26
N ASP A 148 -28.50 -8.27 -13.07
CA ASP A 148 -29.55 -8.80 -13.95
C ASP A 148 -29.47 -10.25 -14.53
N THR A 149 -28.42 -11.05 -14.30
CA THR A 149 -28.29 -12.39 -14.93
C THR A 149 -28.38 -13.61 -14.00
N GLY A 150 -28.78 -13.45 -12.74
CA GLY A 150 -29.09 -14.59 -11.87
C GLY A 150 -27.88 -15.48 -11.51
N GLY A 151 -26.69 -14.89 -11.39
CA GLY A 151 -25.50 -15.58 -10.89
C GLY A 151 -25.75 -16.16 -9.49
N LEU A 152 -25.44 -17.45 -9.30
CA LEU A 152 -25.61 -18.11 -8.01
C LEU A 152 -24.51 -17.63 -7.05
N PRO A 153 -24.82 -17.22 -5.80
CA PRO A 153 -23.84 -16.75 -4.80
C PRO A 153 -22.66 -17.70 -4.51
N TYR A 154 -22.77 -18.95 -4.93
CA TYR A 154 -21.71 -19.95 -4.82
C TYR A 154 -20.56 -19.70 -5.83
N ASN A 155 -20.85 -19.07 -6.96
CA ASN A 155 -19.86 -18.80 -8.02
C ASN A 155 -18.89 -17.70 -7.58
N ALA A 156 -19.37 -16.55 -7.10
CA ALA A 156 -18.53 -15.49 -6.53
C ALA A 156 -17.64 -16.00 -5.39
N LEU A 157 -18.18 -16.85 -4.50
CA LEU A 157 -17.40 -17.43 -3.42
C LEU A 157 -16.28 -18.34 -3.94
N SER A 158 -16.58 -19.16 -4.95
CA SER A 158 -15.59 -20.03 -5.61
C SER A 158 -14.49 -19.20 -6.28
N GLU A 159 -14.85 -18.16 -7.03
CA GLU A 159 -13.89 -17.27 -7.68
C GLU A 159 -13.01 -16.52 -6.68
N ALA A 160 -13.62 -15.94 -5.63
CA ALA A 160 -12.90 -15.30 -4.54
C ALA A 160 -11.92 -16.25 -3.85
N SER A 161 -12.34 -17.49 -3.61
CA SER A 161 -11.49 -18.55 -3.03
C SER A 161 -10.32 -18.91 -3.96
N ASN A 162 -10.55 -18.96 -5.28
CA ASN A 162 -9.50 -19.22 -6.25
C ASN A 162 -8.43 -18.12 -6.22
N ILE A 163 -8.83 -16.84 -6.18
CA ILE A 163 -7.90 -15.71 -6.06
C ILE A 163 -7.08 -15.81 -4.77
N LEU A 164 -7.73 -16.09 -3.63
CA LEU A 164 -7.04 -16.24 -2.34
C LEU A 164 -6.01 -17.38 -2.38
N ASN A 165 -6.36 -18.51 -2.99
CA ASN A 165 -5.47 -19.67 -3.12
C ASN A 165 -4.24 -19.36 -4.02
N LEU A 166 -4.37 -18.48 -5.02
CA LEU A 166 -3.22 -18.03 -5.81
C LEU A 166 -2.18 -17.31 -4.94
N TYR A 167 -2.63 -16.38 -4.09
CA TYR A 167 -1.74 -15.70 -3.14
C TYR A 167 -1.15 -16.68 -2.12
N GLU A 168 -1.92 -17.65 -1.63
CA GLU A 168 -1.41 -18.68 -0.72
C GLU A 168 -0.30 -19.52 -1.37
N LYS A 169 -0.49 -19.99 -2.61
CA LYS A 169 0.54 -20.74 -3.36
C LYS A 169 1.81 -19.90 -3.52
N LEU A 170 1.68 -18.62 -3.87
CA LEU A 170 2.84 -17.73 -3.98
C LEU A 170 3.60 -17.62 -2.66
N THR A 171 2.90 -17.42 -1.55
CA THR A 171 3.56 -17.34 -0.23
C THR A 171 4.30 -18.62 0.14
N LYS A 172 3.75 -19.79 -0.23
CA LYS A 172 4.41 -21.09 -0.02
C LYS A 172 5.69 -21.23 -0.85
N ILE A 173 5.66 -20.81 -2.12
CA ILE A 173 6.84 -20.83 -3.01
C ILE A 173 7.96 -19.95 -2.42
N ILE A 174 7.62 -18.71 -2.03
CA ILE A 174 8.60 -17.77 -1.47
C ILE A 174 9.16 -18.29 -0.13
N LYS A 175 8.29 -18.79 0.77
CA LYS A 175 8.70 -19.27 2.10
C LYS A 175 9.58 -20.51 2.05
N HIS A 176 9.38 -21.41 1.09
CA HIS A 176 10.23 -22.60 0.94
C HIS A 176 11.65 -22.23 0.49
N GLY A 177 11.85 -21.09 -0.18
CA GLY A 177 13.17 -20.59 -0.57
C GLY A 177 13.90 -21.44 -1.62
N GLY A 178 13.20 -22.37 -2.28
CA GLY A 178 13.79 -23.23 -3.33
C GLY A 178 14.00 -22.52 -4.67
N ILE A 179 13.48 -21.30 -4.82
CA ILE A 179 13.59 -20.47 -6.02
C ILE A 179 14.01 -19.07 -5.55
N PHE A 180 15.02 -18.48 -6.18
CA PHE A 180 15.45 -17.12 -5.85
C PHE A 180 14.37 -16.09 -6.21
N ASN A 181 14.21 -15.06 -5.38
CA ASN A 181 13.19 -14.02 -5.57
C ASN A 181 13.31 -13.29 -6.91
N ASN A 182 14.51 -13.09 -7.44
CA ASN A 182 14.72 -12.48 -8.75
C ASN A 182 14.16 -13.36 -9.89
N ILE A 183 14.28 -14.69 -9.78
CA ILE A 183 13.70 -15.62 -10.76
C ILE A 183 12.17 -15.58 -10.67
N ILE A 184 11.60 -15.57 -9.45
CA ILE A 184 10.15 -15.42 -9.25
C ILE A 184 9.68 -14.08 -9.86
N ASN A 185 10.43 -13.00 -9.65
CA ASN A 185 10.14 -11.69 -10.22
C ASN A 185 10.19 -11.72 -11.75
N ASP A 186 11.22 -12.31 -12.35
CA ASP A 186 11.30 -12.43 -13.81
C ASP A 186 10.12 -13.25 -14.39
N VAL A 187 9.61 -14.25 -13.67
CA VAL A 187 8.40 -14.99 -14.08
C VAL A 187 7.19 -14.05 -14.07
N PHE A 188 7.01 -13.26 -13.01
CA PHE A 188 5.93 -12.27 -12.95
C PHE A 188 6.07 -11.18 -14.02
N ASP A 189 7.29 -10.69 -14.27
CA ASP A 189 7.55 -9.75 -15.37
C ASP A 189 7.19 -10.38 -16.72
N GLY A 190 7.47 -11.67 -16.92
CA GLY A 190 7.02 -12.42 -18.10
C GLY A 190 5.49 -12.48 -18.24
N MET A 191 4.77 -12.69 -17.13
CA MET A 191 3.30 -12.67 -17.08
C MET A 191 2.72 -11.28 -17.36
N LEU A 192 3.30 -10.24 -16.77
CA LEU A 192 2.90 -8.84 -17.01
C LEU A 192 3.18 -8.43 -18.46
N ASN A 193 4.31 -8.83 -19.02
CA ASN A 193 4.66 -8.57 -20.41
C ASN A 193 3.66 -9.24 -21.37
N TYR A 194 3.20 -10.46 -21.10
CA TYR A 194 2.14 -11.09 -21.88
C TYR A 194 0.87 -10.21 -21.92
N GLN A 195 0.46 -9.68 -20.77
CA GLN A 195 -0.70 -8.76 -20.68
C GLN A 195 -0.46 -7.42 -21.38
N HIS A 196 0.78 -6.90 -21.39
CA HIS A 196 1.13 -5.61 -21.97
C HIS A 196 1.48 -5.64 -23.46
N ASP A 197 2.04 -6.74 -23.98
CA ASP A 197 2.25 -6.95 -25.42
C ASP A 197 0.90 -7.05 -26.15
N PHE A 198 -0.16 -7.53 -25.47
CA PHE A 198 -1.55 -7.41 -25.92
C PHE A 198 -2.04 -5.94 -26.01
N MET A 199 -1.42 -5.00 -25.27
CA MET A 199 -1.78 -3.57 -25.22
C MET A 199 -0.72 -2.62 -25.87
N GLY A 200 0.32 -3.14 -26.50
CA GLY A 200 1.30 -2.36 -27.28
C GLY A 200 2.27 -1.46 -26.47
N ARG A 201 2.61 -1.81 -25.22
CA ARG A 201 3.59 -1.05 -24.41
C ARG A 201 4.81 -1.89 -24.05
N SER A 202 5.97 -1.58 -24.64
CA SER A 202 7.25 -2.24 -24.36
C SER A 202 7.90 -1.77 -23.05
N LYS A 203 8.55 -2.67 -22.30
CA LYS A 203 9.89 -2.45 -21.72
C LYS A 203 10.57 -3.71 -21.14
N ASN A 204 11.88 -3.80 -21.40
CA ASN A 204 12.88 -4.77 -20.91
C ASN A 204 12.53 -6.26 -20.99
N GLN A 205 12.76 -6.83 -22.17
CA GLN A 205 12.60 -8.25 -22.41
C GLN A 205 13.97 -8.96 -22.32
N ASN A 206 14.41 -9.32 -21.11
CA ASN A 206 15.51 -10.25 -20.97
C ASN A 206 15.13 -11.61 -21.63
N ARG A 207 16.11 -12.47 -21.95
CA ARG A 207 15.81 -13.71 -22.68
C ARG A 207 14.86 -14.64 -21.91
N PHE A 208 14.87 -14.60 -20.58
CA PHE A 208 14.07 -15.47 -19.74
C PHE A 208 12.59 -15.03 -19.71
N THR A 209 12.30 -13.74 -19.49
CA THR A 209 10.95 -13.17 -19.60
C THR A 209 10.29 -13.46 -20.94
N LYS A 210 11.00 -13.31 -22.08
CA LYS A 210 10.49 -13.70 -23.41
C LYS A 210 10.05 -15.16 -23.51
N LYS A 211 10.83 -16.07 -22.90
CA LYS A 211 10.51 -17.49 -22.88
C LYS A 211 9.26 -17.76 -22.06
N VAL A 212 9.16 -17.12 -20.89
CA VAL A 212 7.98 -17.21 -20.03
C VAL A 212 6.74 -16.72 -20.77
N THR A 213 6.78 -15.54 -21.39
CA THR A 213 5.68 -14.98 -22.19
C THR A 213 5.22 -15.95 -23.28
N LYS A 214 6.15 -16.53 -24.06
CA LYS A 214 5.82 -17.50 -25.10
C LYS A 214 5.19 -18.79 -24.56
N LEU A 215 5.68 -19.29 -23.43
CA LEU A 215 5.12 -20.49 -22.79
C LEU A 215 3.70 -20.25 -22.29
N ILE A 216 3.40 -19.04 -21.79
CA ILE A 216 2.05 -18.65 -21.36
C ILE A 216 1.10 -18.65 -22.56
N GLU A 217 1.49 -18.02 -23.67
CA GLU A 217 0.71 -17.98 -24.91
C GLU A 217 0.35 -19.39 -25.40
N GLN A 218 1.34 -20.27 -25.50
CA GLN A 218 1.15 -21.66 -25.93
C GLN A 218 0.19 -22.45 -25.04
N GLU A 219 0.26 -22.27 -23.73
CA GLU A 219 -0.60 -22.98 -22.78
C GLU A 219 -2.04 -22.45 -22.80
N GLN A 220 -2.24 -21.15 -23.01
CA GLN A 220 -3.58 -20.58 -23.16
C GLN A 220 -4.26 -21.04 -24.45
N ASP A 221 -3.53 -21.03 -25.57
CA ASP A 221 -4.05 -21.52 -26.85
C ASP A 221 -4.48 -22.99 -26.74
N ARG A 222 -3.67 -23.83 -26.09
CA ARG A 222 -3.98 -25.23 -25.83
C ARG A 222 -5.27 -25.41 -25.04
N GLN A 223 -5.46 -24.66 -23.95
CA GLN A 223 -6.68 -24.77 -23.13
C GLN A 223 -7.92 -24.29 -23.88
N ILE A 224 -7.79 -23.25 -24.73
CA ILE A 224 -8.89 -22.77 -25.59
C ILE A 224 -9.26 -23.84 -26.63
N GLU A 225 -8.29 -24.49 -27.25
CA GLU A 225 -8.53 -25.60 -28.20
C GLU A 225 -9.20 -26.79 -27.52
N GLU A 226 -8.71 -27.20 -26.35
CA GLU A 226 -9.31 -28.26 -25.56
C GLU A 226 -10.77 -27.93 -25.23
N ALA A 227 -11.07 -26.74 -24.71
CA ALA A 227 -12.42 -26.32 -24.38
C ALA A 227 -13.39 -26.34 -25.57
N LYS A 228 -12.92 -26.04 -26.80
CA LYS A 228 -13.75 -26.11 -28.01
C LYS A 228 -14.16 -27.54 -28.37
N LEU A 229 -13.29 -28.52 -28.14
CA LEU A 229 -13.57 -29.93 -28.42
C LEU A 229 -14.70 -30.48 -27.52
N TRP A 230 -14.75 -30.06 -26.26
CA TRP A 230 -15.81 -30.47 -25.34
C TRP A 230 -17.19 -29.88 -25.69
N VAL A 231 -17.24 -28.70 -26.32
CA VAL A 231 -18.51 -28.07 -26.75
C VAL A 231 -19.08 -28.74 -28.00
N THR A 232 -18.23 -29.24 -28.91
CA THR A 232 -18.68 -29.93 -30.13
C THR A 232 -19.18 -31.35 -29.88
N ASP A 233 -18.71 -32.03 -28.83
CA ASP A 233 -19.18 -33.39 -28.47
C ASP A 233 -20.57 -33.38 -27.81
N ASP A 234 -20.95 -32.30 -27.10
CA ASP A 234 -22.29 -32.17 -26.51
C ASP A 234 -23.36 -31.92 -27.60
N ASP A 235 -23.07 -31.09 -28.62
CA ASP A 235 -24.00 -30.79 -29.73
C ASP A 235 -24.29 -32.00 -30.65
N GLU A 236 -23.39 -32.99 -30.78
CA GLU A 236 -23.63 -34.21 -31.57
C GLU A 236 -24.45 -35.28 -30.82
N THR A 237 -24.63 -35.15 -29.50
CA THR A 237 -25.38 -36.12 -28.70
C THR A 237 -26.89 -35.84 -28.59
N ASP A 238 -27.34 -34.63 -28.92
CA ASP A 238 -28.77 -34.26 -28.92
C ASP A 238 -29.50 -34.63 -30.23
N ASP A 239 -28.78 -34.95 -31.31
CA ASP A 239 -29.35 -35.38 -32.61
C ASP A 239 -29.57 -36.91 -32.72
N LEU A 240 -29.42 -37.67 -31.62
CA LEU A 240 -29.59 -39.13 -31.57
C LEU A 240 -30.69 -39.64 -30.60
N LEU A 241 -31.67 -38.79 -30.26
CA LEU A 241 -32.92 -39.20 -29.56
C LEU A 241 -34.17 -38.94 -30.41
#